data_AF-A0A5C6MKZ4-F1
#
_entry.id   AF-A0A5C6MKZ4-F1
#
_cell.length_a   1.000
_cell.length_b   1.000
_cell.length_c   1.000
_cell.angle_alpha   90.00
_cell.angle_beta   90.00
_cell.angle_gamma   90.00
#
_symmetry.space_group_name_H-M   'P 1'
#
loop_
_entity.id
_entity.type
_entity.pdbx_description
1 polymer ?
#
loop_
_entity_poly.entity_id
_entity_poly.type
_entity_poly.pdbx_seq_one_letter_code
_entity_poly.pdbx_strand_id
1 'polypeptide(L)' 'MWFCGATASSTQGLRGADQRSLLCLNSSHKTFRIKRFLAKKQKQNRPIPQWIRMKTGNKIRYNSKRRHWRRTKLGL' A
#
# COMPACT_ATOMS: atom_id res chain seq x y z
N MET A 1 -37.74 35.00 -20.72
CA MET A 1 -37.99 34.17 -21.93
C MET A 1 -36.70 34.17 -22.71
N TRP A 2 -35.88 33.13 -22.76
CA TRP A 2 -36.19 31.75 -23.14
C TRP A 2 -35.50 30.71 -22.25
N PHE A 3 -36.22 29.61 -22.02
CA PHE A 3 -35.82 28.40 -21.30
C PHE A 3 -35.07 27.43 -22.24
N CYS A 4 -34.19 26.61 -21.65
CA CYS A 4 -33.86 25.19 -21.93
C CYS A 4 -32.37 24.96 -21.64
N GLY A 5 -31.93 24.00 -20.83
CA GLY A 5 -32.59 22.95 -20.08
C GLY A 5 -31.49 22.21 -19.33
N ALA A 6 -31.66 22.05 -18.02
CA ALA A 6 -30.74 21.32 -17.17
C ALA A 6 -31.05 19.82 -17.24
N THR A 7 -30.12 19.03 -17.78
CA THR A 7 -29.99 17.61 -17.46
C THR A 7 -28.51 17.22 -17.48
N ALA A 8 -27.73 17.78 -16.55
CA ALA A 8 -26.45 17.17 -16.20
C ALA A 8 -26.76 15.96 -15.32
N SER A 9 -27.01 14.81 -15.95
CA SER A 9 -27.02 13.52 -15.27
C SER A 9 -25.67 13.35 -14.59
N SER A 10 -25.68 13.60 -13.29
CA SER A 10 -24.66 13.24 -12.31
C SER A 10 -24.38 11.74 -12.43
N THR A 11 -23.47 11.34 -13.32
CA THR A 11 -22.82 10.04 -13.24
C THR A 11 -21.78 10.12 -12.13
N GLN A 12 -22.27 9.91 -10.91
CA GLN A 12 -21.40 9.59 -9.79
C GLN A 12 -20.63 8.32 -10.17
N GLY A 13 -19.35 8.46 -10.50
CA GLY A 13 -18.40 7.37 -10.61
C GLY A 13 -18.14 6.76 -9.24
N LEU A 14 -19.12 6.03 -8.70
CA LEU A 14 -18.99 5.25 -7.48
C LEU A 14 -18.84 3.77 -7.82
N ARG A 15 -17.73 3.38 -8.44
CA ARG A 15 -17.26 1.97 -8.40
C ARG A 15 -15.74 1.90 -8.37
N GLY A 16 -15.22 2.35 -7.24
CA GLY A 16 -13.88 2.05 -6.76
C GLY A 16 -13.87 1.93 -5.23
N ALA A 17 -15.01 1.57 -4.62
CA ALA A 17 -15.02 1.11 -3.25
C ALA A 17 -14.22 -0.20 -3.23
N ASP A 18 -12.97 -0.11 -2.78
CA ASP A 18 -12.11 -1.24 -2.47
C ASP A 18 -12.87 -2.16 -1.51
N GLN A 19 -13.49 -3.21 -2.06
CA GLN A 19 -14.29 -4.22 -1.35
C GLN A 19 -13.43 -5.12 -0.44
N ARG A 20 -12.36 -4.58 0.16
CA ARG A 20 -11.42 -5.30 1.04
C ARG A 20 -11.20 -4.60 2.38
N SER A 21 -12.10 -3.72 2.79
CA SER A 21 -12.10 -3.12 4.14
C SER A 21 -12.89 -3.94 5.17
N LEU A 22 -13.46 -5.10 4.81
CA LEU A 22 -14.15 -6.02 5.73
C LEU A 22 -13.24 -7.13 6.30
N LEU A 23 -11.97 -6.82 6.61
CA LEU A 23 -11.08 -7.70 7.38
C LEU A 23 -10.62 -7.05 8.70
N CYS A 24 -11.49 -6.27 9.32
CA CYS A 24 -11.28 -5.73 10.66
C CYS A 24 -11.84 -6.62 11.78
N LEU A 25 -12.38 -7.80 11.48
CA LEU A 25 -12.67 -8.83 12.48
C LEU A 25 -11.50 -9.83 12.47
N ASN A 26 -10.72 -9.86 13.54
CA ASN A 26 -9.52 -10.70 13.76
C ASN A 26 -8.17 -10.13 13.25
N SER A 27 -7.89 -8.85 13.53
CA SER A 27 -6.50 -8.35 13.45
C SER A 27 -5.57 -9.09 14.44
N SER A 28 -6.09 -9.49 15.61
CA SER A 28 -5.37 -10.17 16.69
C SER A 28 -5.10 -11.66 16.38
N HIS A 29 -6.13 -12.42 16.00
CA HIS A 29 -6.04 -13.85 15.79
C HIS A 29 -5.63 -14.18 14.34
N LYS A 30 -4.32 -14.22 14.10
CA LYS A 30 -3.74 -14.57 12.79
C LYS A 30 -3.15 -15.97 12.80
N THR A 31 -3.25 -16.67 11.66
CA THR A 31 -2.58 -17.95 11.45
C THR A 31 -1.05 -17.78 11.45
N PHE A 32 -0.32 -18.86 11.76
CA PHE A 32 1.14 -18.84 11.80
C PHE A 32 1.79 -18.43 10.47
N ARG A 33 1.22 -18.86 9.34
CA ARG A 33 1.69 -18.51 7.98
C ARG A 33 1.63 -17.00 7.75
N ILE A 34 0.52 -16.37 8.12
CA ILE A 34 0.35 -14.91 8.00
C ILE A 34 1.32 -14.18 8.93
N LYS A 35 1.47 -14.64 10.19
CA LYS A 35 2.44 -14.06 11.14
C LYS A 35 3.87 -14.09 10.59
N ARG A 36 4.32 -15.23 10.03
CA ARG A 36 5.63 -15.35 9.38
C ARG A 36 5.78 -14.40 8.20
N PHE A 37 4.76 -14.27 7.37
CA PHE A 37 4.77 -13.35 6.24
C PHE A 37 4.90 -11.89 6.70
N LEU A 38 4.08 -11.47 7.66
CA LEU A 38 4.11 -10.12 8.22
C LEU A 38 5.47 -9.80 8.85
N ALA A 39 6.02 -10.72 9.63
CA ALA A 39 7.34 -10.57 10.22
C ALA A 39 8.44 -10.43 9.16
N LYS A 40 8.40 -11.22 8.07
CA LYS A 40 9.33 -11.09 6.95
C LYS A 40 9.21 -9.72 6.27
N LYS A 41 7.98 -9.26 6.01
CA LYS A 41 7.73 -7.94 5.40
C LYS A 41 8.21 -6.79 6.29
N GLN A 42 8.08 -6.92 7.62
CA GLN A 42 8.61 -5.94 8.56
C GLN A 42 10.15 -5.92 8.52
N LYS A 43 10.80 -7.09 8.56
CA LYS A 43 12.27 -7.20 8.49
C LYS A 43 12.84 -6.64 7.17
N GLN A 44 12.14 -6.81 6.05
CA GLN A 44 12.57 -6.28 4.74
C GLN A 44 12.47 -4.76 4.65
N ASN A 45 11.60 -4.12 5.44
CA ASN A 45 11.33 -2.68 5.38
C ASN A 45 12.35 -1.84 6.15
N ARG A 46 13.65 -2.09 5.94
CA ARG A 46 14.77 -1.42 6.60
C ARG A 46 15.56 -0.53 5.62
N PRO A 47 16.20 0.55 6.08
CA PRO A 47 17.12 1.34 5.25
C PRO A 47 18.38 0.54 4.90
N ILE A 48 19.11 1.00 3.89
CA ILE A 48 20.36 0.38 3.47
C ILE A 48 21.46 0.70 4.49
N PRO A 49 22.26 -0.30 4.93
CA PRO A 49 23.42 -0.09 5.79
C PRO A 49 24.47 0.86 5.19
N GLN A 50 25.11 1.67 6.04
CA GLN A 50 26.06 2.69 5.59
C GLN A 50 27.28 2.12 4.85
N TRP A 51 27.86 1.02 5.32
CA TRP A 51 29.02 0.40 4.68
C TRP A 51 28.74 -0.05 3.23
N ILE A 52 27.49 -0.37 2.89
CA ILE A 52 27.11 -0.71 1.50
C ILE A 52 27.17 0.52 0.59
N ARG A 53 26.89 1.71 1.13
CA ARG A 53 27.02 2.98 0.41
C ARG A 53 28.48 3.36 0.18
N MET A 54 29.37 2.93 1.07
CA MET A 54 30.80 3.20 0.98
C MET A 54 31.53 2.22 0.02
N LYS A 55 30.88 1.13 -0.42
CA LYS A 55 31.47 0.22 -1.41
C LYS A 55 31.59 0.90 -2.78
N THR A 56 32.80 0.92 -3.32
CA THR A 56 33.12 1.47 -4.64
C THR A 56 32.36 0.74 -5.74
N GLY A 57 31.92 1.46 -6.79
CA GLY A 57 31.21 0.89 -7.94
C GLY A 57 29.75 0.48 -7.67
N ASN A 58 29.20 0.80 -6.50
CA ASN A 58 27.83 0.41 -6.14
C ASN A 58 26.79 1.45 -6.60
N LYS A 59 25.85 1.04 -7.47
CA LYS A 59 24.76 1.91 -7.97
C LYS A 59 23.62 2.12 -6.95
N ILE A 60 23.52 1.25 -5.94
CA ILE A 60 22.38 1.22 -5.02
C ILE A 60 22.52 2.32 -3.95
N ARG A 61 21.69 3.37 -4.04
CA ARG A 61 21.68 4.52 -3.10
C ARG A 61 20.65 4.37 -1.98
N TYR A 62 19.45 3.91 -2.32
CA TYR A 62 18.33 3.72 -1.40
C TYR A 62 17.58 2.42 -1.73
N ASN A 63 16.77 1.93 -0.78
CA ASN A 63 15.96 0.73 -0.98
C ASN A 63 14.67 1.08 -1.73
N SER A 64 14.65 0.83 -3.04
CA SER A 64 13.49 1.07 -3.91
C SER A 64 12.25 0.27 -3.50
N LYS A 65 12.42 -0.86 -2.82
CA LYS A 65 11.33 -1.73 -2.34
C LYS A 65 10.85 -1.36 -0.94
N ARG A 66 11.35 -0.28 -0.33
CA ARG A 66 10.90 0.20 0.97
C ARG A 66 9.45 0.66 0.89
N ARG A 67 8.64 0.29 1.89
CA ARG A 67 7.20 0.46 1.89
C ARG A 67 6.74 1.32 3.06
N HIS A 68 5.81 2.24 2.84
CA HIS A 68 5.09 2.90 3.93
C HIS A 68 3.66 2.34 4.06
N TRP A 69 3.22 2.04 5.28
CA TRP A 69 1.97 1.32 5.53
C TRP A 69 0.71 2.10 5.15
N ARG A 70 0.76 3.44 5.23
CA ARG A 70 -0.36 4.28 4.78
C ARG A 70 -0.50 4.28 3.25
N ARG A 71 0.61 4.35 2.52
CA ARG A 71 0.61 4.50 1.05
C ARG A 71 0.30 3.20 0.31
N THR A 72 0.95 2.09 0.66
CA THR A 72 0.78 0.83 -0.08
C THR A 72 0.49 -0.35 0.85
N LYS A 73 -0.56 -1.10 0.51
CA LYS A 73 -1.08 -2.24 1.30
C LYS A 73 -0.42 -3.54 0.85
N LEU A 74 -0.42 -4.56 1.73
CA LEU A 74 0.27 -5.83 1.49
C LEU A 74 -0.55 -6.85 0.67
N GLY A 75 -1.85 -6.59 0.47
CA GLY A 75 -2.74 -7.48 -0.29
C GLY A 75 -2.82 -8.89 0.29
N LEU A 76 -3.05 -8.98 1.60
CA LEU A 76 -3.29 -10.24 2.33
C LEU A 76 -4.76 -10.37 2.68
#